data_AF-A0A2A5EEM5-F1
#
_entry.id   AF-A0A2A5EEM5-F1
#
_cell.length_a   1.000
_cell.length_b   1.000
_cell.length_c   1.000
_cell.angle_alpha   90.00
_cell.angle_beta   90.00
_cell.angle_gamma   90.00
#
_symmetry.space_group_name_H-M   'P 1'
#
loop_
_entity.id
_entity.type
_entity.pdbx_description
1 polymer ?
#
loop_
_entity_poly.entity_id
_entity_poly.type
_entity_poly.pdbx_seq_one_letter_code
_entity_poly.pdbx_strand_id
1 'polypeptide(L)' 'MNLLKGLSNILVLLLMIPIRIYQKAISPLLPATCRYTPTCSAYAVEALQKHGPIKGFYLAIKRILSCHPWSKKHGYDPVP' A
#
# COMPACT_ATOMS: atom_id res chain seq x y z
N MET A 1 22.25 7.48 -13.67
CA MET A 1 21.00 7.50 -12.86
C MET A 1 20.03 8.49 -13.49
N ASN A 2 18.99 8.01 -14.17
CA ASN A 2 18.07 8.90 -14.88
C ASN A 2 17.37 9.85 -13.89
N LEU A 3 17.42 11.16 -14.16
CA LEU A 3 16.85 12.22 -13.32
C LEU A 3 15.37 11.97 -12.99
N LEU A 4 14.64 11.38 -13.94
CA LEU A 4 13.25 10.93 -13.80
C LEU A 4 13.05 9.80 -12.77
N LYS A 5 14.04 8.91 -12.61
CA LYS A 5 14.00 7.80 -11.63
C LYS A 5 14.27 8.30 -10.22
N GLY A 6 15.12 9.31 -10.07
CA GLY A 6 15.37 9.99 -8.79
C GLY A 6 14.14 10.72 -8.27
N LEU A 7 13.46 11.47 -9.14
CA LEU A 7 12.23 12.19 -8.78
C LEU A 7 11.10 11.22 -8.39
N SER A 8 10.93 10.14 -9.14
CA SER A 8 9.93 9.11 -8.89
C SER A 8 10.12 8.42 -7.52
N ASN A 9 11.37 8.19 -7.11
CA ASN A 9 11.70 7.62 -5.79
C ASN A 9 11.40 8.58 -4.64
N ILE A 10 11.59 9.89 -4.83
CA ILE A 10 11.23 10.90 -3.83
C ILE A 10 9.70 10.93 -3.65
N LEU A 11 8.93 10.86 -4.74
CA LEU A 11 7.47 10.76 -4.67
C LEU A 11 7.00 9.49 -3.95
N VAL A 12 7.61 8.35 -4.22
CA VAL A 12 7.32 7.08 -3.54
C VAL A 12 7.59 7.16 -2.04
N LEU A 13 8.69 7.79 -1.64
CA LEU A 13 9.00 8.07 -0.23
C LEU A 13 7.94 9.00 0.40
N LEU A 14 7.57 10.07 -0.30
CA LEU A 14 6.56 11.02 0.17
C LEU A 14 5.21 10.33 0.41
N LEU A 15 4.79 9.44 -0.50
CA LEU A 15 3.57 8.65 -0.40
C LEU A 15 3.63 7.58 0.70
N MET A 16 4.82 7.05 1.00
CA MET A 16 5.02 6.08 2.08
C MET A 16 4.97 6.67 3.48
N ILE A 17 5.35 7.95 3.66
CA ILE A 17 5.35 8.62 4.97
C ILE A 17 3.97 8.54 5.66
N PRO A 18 2.85 8.99 5.06
CA PRO A 18 1.55 8.90 5.71
C PRO A 18 1.10 7.45 5.96
N ILE A 19 1.47 6.51 5.07
CA ILE A 19 1.17 5.08 5.26
C ILE A 19 1.90 4.53 6.49
N ARG A 20 3.16 4.90 6.69
CA ARG A 20 3.92 4.46 7.87
C ARG A 20 3.49 5.15 9.16
N ILE A 21 3.11 6.43 9.09
CA ILE A 21 2.50 7.13 10.23
C ILE A 21 1.20 6.42 10.62
N TYR A 22 0.35 6.08 9.65
CA TYR A 22 -0.85 5.29 9.89
C TYR A 22 -0.52 3.92 10.50
N GLN A 23 0.47 3.20 9.97
CA GLN A 23 0.90 1.91 10.53
C GLN A 23 1.39 2.01 11.98
N LYS A 24 2.07 3.10 12.35
CA LYS A 24 2.64 3.24 13.71
C LYS A 24 1.69 3.88 14.72
N ALA A 25 0.89 4.84 14.31
CA ALA A 25 -0.01 5.58 15.20
C ALA A 25 -1.39 4.94 15.30
N ILE A 26 -1.92 4.45 14.18
CA ILE A 26 -3.32 4.03 14.06
C ILE A 26 -3.43 2.50 14.08
N SER A 27 -2.58 1.77 13.34
CA SER A 27 -2.64 0.30 13.30
C SER A 27 -2.54 -0.43 14.65
N PRO A 28 -1.78 0.01 15.68
CA PRO A 28 -1.77 -0.69 16.97
C PRO A 28 -3.02 -0.44 17.81
N LEU A 29 -3.78 0.62 17.49
CA LEU A 29 -5.02 0.97 18.19
C LEU A 29 -6.26 0.34 17.55
N LEU A 30 -6.14 -0.21 16.33
CA LEU A 30 -7.21 -0.90 15.64
C LEU A 30 -6.93 -2.40 15.55
N PRO A 31 -7.97 -3.26 15.65
CA PRO A 31 -7.82 -4.68 15.36
C PRO A 31 -7.35 -4.90 13.92
N ALA A 32 -6.70 -6.04 13.67
CA ALA A 32 -6.27 -6.45 12.34
C ALA A 32 -7.47 -6.77 11.43
N THR A 33 -8.09 -5.73 10.86
CA THR A 33 -9.31 -5.86 10.03
C THR A 33 -9.01 -6.16 8.56
N CYS A 34 -7.73 -6.22 8.17
CA CYS A 34 -7.36 -6.54 6.78
C CYS A 34 -7.76 -7.98 6.45
N ARG A 35 -8.64 -8.16 5.45
CA ARG A 35 -9.06 -9.48 4.94
C ARG A 35 -8.03 -10.17 4.06
N TYR A 36 -7.01 -9.43 3.64
CA TYR A 36 -5.98 -9.90 2.74
C TYR A 36 -4.64 -10.01 3.44
N THR A 37 -3.87 -10.99 2.99
CA THR A 37 -2.48 -11.18 3.39
C THR A 37 -1.58 -11.01 2.16
N PRO A 38 -0.55 -10.15 2.18
CA PRO A 38 -0.21 -9.19 3.23
C PRO A 38 -1.27 -8.08 3.38
N THR A 39 -1.24 -7.36 4.51
CA THR A 39 -2.20 -6.29 4.84
C THR A 39 -2.21 -5.18 3.78
N CYS A 40 -3.30 -4.41 3.68
CA CYS A 40 -3.44 -3.36 2.66
C CYS A 40 -2.29 -2.33 2.70
N SER A 41 -1.80 -1.99 3.89
CA SER A 41 -0.69 -1.06 4.06
C SER A 41 0.66 -1.67 3.67
N ALA A 42 0.90 -2.95 3.97
CA ALA A 42 2.08 -3.68 3.50
C ALA A 42 2.08 -3.84 1.97
N TYR A 43 0.92 -4.21 1.40
CA TYR A 43 0.71 -4.28 -0.05
C TYR A 43 0.97 -2.92 -0.71
N ALA A 44 0.50 -1.82 -0.13
CA ALA A 44 0.73 -0.48 -0.66
C ALA A 44 2.22 -0.12 -0.71
N VAL A 45 2.98 -0.45 0.34
CA VAL A 45 4.44 -0.23 0.41
C VAL A 45 5.15 -1.05 -0.66
N GLU A 46 4.82 -2.33 -0.79
CA GLU A 46 5.43 -3.21 -1.80
C GLU A 46 5.07 -2.79 -3.23
N ALA A 47 3.82 -2.38 -3.47
CA ALA A 47 3.35 -1.91 -4.77
C ALA A 47 4.06 -0.63 -5.21
N LEU A 48 4.25 0.32 -4.29
CA LEU A 48 5.00 1.55 -4.55
C LEU A 48 6.48 1.27 -4.86
N GLN A 49 7.08 0.28 -4.20
CA GLN A 49 8.48 -0.11 -4.45
C GLN A 49 8.67 -0.85 -5.78
N LYS A 50 7.77 -1.78 -6.14
CA LYS A 50 7.85 -2.56 -7.39
C LYS A 50 7.42 -1.77 -8.62
N HIS A 51 6.29 -1.07 -8.56
CA HIS A 51 5.65 -0.45 -9.72
C HIS A 51 5.85 1.07 -9.81
N GLY A 52 6.50 1.69 -8.82
CA GLY A 52 6.67 3.14 -8.73
C GLY A 52 5.43 3.88 -8.21
N PRO A 53 5.45 5.22 -8.17
CA PRO A 53 4.45 6.01 -7.46
C PRO A 53 3.08 5.93 -8.11
N ILE A 54 2.99 6.03 -9.44
CA ILE A 54 1.69 6.09 -10.14
C ILE A 54 0.99 4.74 -10.10
N LYS A 55 1.65 3.69 -10.61
CA LYS A 55 1.07 2.35 -10.71
C LYS A 55 0.97 1.67 -9.35
N GLY A 56 1.95 1.87 -8.46
CA GLY A 56 1.89 1.39 -7.08
C GLY A 56 0.75 2.02 -6.27
N PHE A 57 0.53 3.33 -6.41
CA PHE A 57 -0.58 4.01 -5.75
C PHE A 57 -1.95 3.56 -6.28
N TYR A 58 -2.09 3.37 -7.60
CA TYR A 58 -3.30 2.80 -8.19
C TYR A 58 -3.62 1.41 -7.63
N LEU A 59 -2.63 0.52 -7.55
CA LEU A 59 -2.78 -0.82 -6.97
C LEU A 59 -3.13 -0.76 -5.47
N ALA A 60 -2.50 0.14 -4.72
CA ALA A 60 -2.79 0.36 -3.30
C ALA A 60 -4.24 0.82 -3.07
N ILE A 61 -4.72 1.82 -3.81
CA ILE A 61 -6.11 2.30 -3.70
C ILE A 61 -7.09 1.19 -4.06
N LYS A 62 -6.87 0.51 -5.18
CA LYS A 62 -7.72 -0.60 -5.61
C LYS A 62 -7.83 -1.67 -4.52
N ARG A 63 -6.74 -1.94 -3.81
CA ARG A 63 -6.69 -2.88 -2.69
C ARG A 63 -7.51 -2.42 -1.50
N ILE A 64 -7.33 -1.16 -1.07
CA ILE A 64 -8.08 -0.55 0.04
C ILE A 64 -9.58 -0.55 -0.27
N LEU A 65 -9.97 -0.15 -1.49
CA LEU A 65 -11.36 -0.17 -1.94
C LEU A 65 -11.95 -1.58 -1.98
N SER A 66 -11.12 -2.60 -2.21
CA SER A 66 -11.54 -4.01 -2.21
C SER A 66 -11.54 -4.62 -0.80
N CYS A 67 -11.00 -3.92 0.20
CA CYS A 67 -10.89 -4.39 1.59
C CYS A 67 -12.00 -3.78 2.46
N HIS A 68 -13.25 -4.13 2.15
CA HIS A 68 -14.43 -3.79 2.95
C HIS A 68 -15.11 -5.07 3.48
N PRO A 69 -15.90 -4.99 4.57
CA PRO A 69 -16.55 -6.16 5.18
C PRO A 69 -17.58 -6.87 4.28
N TRP A 70 -17.97 -6.27 3.16
CA TRP A 70 -18.83 -6.92 2.15
C TRP A 70 -18.07 -7.56 1.00
N SER A 71 -16.73 -7.46 0.99
CA SER A 71 -15.93 -8.02 -0.10
C SER A 71 -15.90 -9.53 -0.01
N LYS A 72 -16.28 -10.22 -1.09
CA LYS A 72 -16.24 -11.68 -1.18
C LYS A 72 -14.82 -12.24 -1.26
N LYS A 73 -13.83 -11.39 -1.54
CA LYS A 73 -12.42 -11.78 -1.71
C LYS A 73 -11.66 -11.57 -0.39
N HIS A 74 -10.92 -12.60 0.00
CA HIS A 74 -10.10 -12.68 1.19
C HIS A 74 -8.96 -13.69 0.94
N GLY A 75 -7.88 -13.60 1.72
CA GLY A 75 -6.75 -14.52 1.63
C GLY A 75 -5.48 -13.90 1.02
N TYR A 76 -4.60 -14.76 0.52
CA TYR A 76 -3.27 -14.35 0.04
C TYR A 76 -3.36 -13.74 -1.37
N ASP A 77 -3.01 -12.47 -1.53
CA ASP A 77 -2.90 -11.82 -2.84
C ASP A 77 -1.72 -10.82 -2.82
N PRO A 78 -0.53 -11.28 -3.26
CA PRO A 78 0.70 -10.50 -3.25
C PRO A 78 0.74 -9.47 -4.38
N VAL A 79 1.67 -8.52 -4.30
CA VAL A 79 1.86 -7.55 -5.38
C VAL A 79 2.43 -8.26 -6.62
N PRO A 80 1.78 -8.11 -7.81
CA PRO A 80 2.23 -8.71 -9.06
C PRO A 80 3.56 -8.13 -9.54
#